data_AF-U7LE37-F1
#
_entry.id   AF-U7LE37-F1
#
_cell.length_a   1.000
_cell.length_b   1.000
_cell.length_c   1.000
_cell.angle_alpha   90.00
_cell.angle_beta   90.00
_cell.angle_gamma   90.00
#
_symmetry.space_group_name_H-M   'P 1'
#
loop_
_entity.id
_entity.type
_entity.pdbx_description
1 polymer ?
#
loop_
_entity_poly.entity_id
_entity_poly.type
_entity_poly.pdbx_seq_one_letter_code
_entity_poly.pdbx_strand_id
1 'polypeptide(L)'
;MRSENYFGVRKSLKDDRPAPMVVPSRSLKYDVTTQFFTNFYTAPIFLVPDIHYFQLRNSGVVQQIIATGAEVIDAGEGTMQDYLRVLRQRGFQRILCEGGPGMIGQLVHIDAIDQMYLTLDPHLSTGVEKPVATFHGTHSHRRMQLDNVAADTDSTVFLRYSRTVESVD
;
A
#
# COMPACT_ATOMS: atom_id res chain seq x y z
N MET A 1 -13.83 5.66 -11.91
CA MET A 1 -13.08 5.23 -10.70
C MET A 1 -13.90 4.12 -10.08
N ARG A 2 -13.48 2.85 -10.18
CA ARG A 2 -14.18 1.76 -9.46
C ARG A 2 -14.01 2.05 -7.97
N SER A 3 -15.10 2.37 -7.27
CA SER A 3 -15.11 2.43 -5.82
C SER A 3 -15.18 0.99 -5.32
N GLU A 4 -14.01 0.38 -5.13
CA GLU A 4 -13.93 -0.82 -4.32
C GLU A 4 -14.50 -0.46 -2.94
N ASN A 5 -15.51 -1.19 -2.47
CA ASN A 5 -16.20 -0.94 -1.20
C ASN A 5 -15.31 -1.34 -0.01
N TYR A 6 -14.17 -0.65 0.13
CA TYR A 6 -13.22 -0.88 1.21
C TYR A 6 -13.86 -0.59 2.56
N PHE A 7 -13.59 -1.47 3.50
CA PHE A 7 -13.96 -1.37 4.89
C PHE A 7 -12.70 -1.16 5.74
N GLY A 8 -12.87 -0.54 6.91
CA GLY A 8 -11.82 -0.43 7.91
C GLY A 8 -11.38 -1.79 8.46
N VAL A 9 -10.21 -1.87 9.08
CA VAL A 9 -9.69 -3.14 9.59
C VAL A 9 -10.63 -3.71 10.66
N ARG A 10 -11.10 -4.96 10.45
CA ARG A 10 -12.02 -5.68 11.34
C ARG A 10 -11.29 -6.64 12.27
N LYS A 11 -11.88 -6.90 13.43
CA LYS A 11 -11.37 -7.89 14.41
C LYS A 11 -11.40 -9.30 13.81
N SER A 12 -10.30 -10.04 13.92
CA SER A 12 -10.32 -11.51 13.84
C SER A 12 -10.32 -12.08 15.26
N LEU A 13 -10.91 -13.26 15.46
CA LEU A 13 -10.97 -13.93 16.77
C LEU A 13 -9.58 -14.24 17.39
N LYS A 14 -8.49 -14.08 16.62
CA LYS A 14 -7.12 -14.43 17.01
C LYS A 14 -6.22 -13.23 17.34
N ASP A 15 -6.63 -11.99 17.06
CA ASP A 15 -5.76 -10.81 17.25
C ASP A 15 -6.55 -9.67 17.90
N ASP A 16 -6.02 -9.17 19.02
CA ASP A 16 -6.68 -8.11 19.79
C ASP A 16 -6.46 -6.71 19.20
N ARG A 17 -5.48 -6.53 18.27
CA ARG A 17 -5.25 -5.26 17.53
C ARG A 17 -4.65 -5.52 16.14
N PRO A 18 -5.47 -5.73 15.10
CA PRO A 18 -4.97 -5.93 13.75
C PRO A 18 -4.21 -4.68 13.24
N ALA A 19 -3.23 -4.87 12.36
CA ALA A 19 -2.39 -3.79 11.84
C ALA A 19 -3.22 -2.68 11.15
N PRO A 20 -2.83 -1.39 11.27
CA PRO A 20 -3.57 -0.30 10.64
C PRO A 20 -3.44 -0.34 9.10
N MET A 21 -4.46 0.13 8.41
CA MET A 21 -4.34 0.49 7.00
C MET A 21 -3.66 1.85 6.85
N VAL A 22 -2.70 1.93 5.94
CA VAL A 22 -1.96 3.16 5.67
C VAL A 22 -2.27 3.62 4.25
N VAL A 23 -2.70 4.88 4.11
CA VAL A 23 -3.10 5.48 2.84
C VAL A 23 -2.25 6.71 2.55
N PRO A 24 -1.23 6.61 1.68
CA PRO A 24 -0.53 7.78 1.16
C PRO A 24 -1.48 8.63 0.31
N SER A 25 -1.59 9.92 0.62
CA SER A 25 -2.51 10.83 -0.06
C SER A 25 -1.97 12.25 -0.12
N ARG A 26 -2.04 12.86 -1.31
CA ARG A 26 -1.68 14.28 -1.51
C ARG A 26 -2.82 15.26 -1.27
N SER A 27 -4.07 14.79 -1.35
CA SER A 27 -5.24 15.67 -1.40
C SER A 27 -6.22 15.47 -0.25
N LEU A 28 -6.22 14.29 0.38
CA LEU A 28 -7.22 13.88 1.37
C LEU A 28 -8.68 14.04 0.92
N LYS A 29 -8.94 14.10 -0.39
CA LYS A 29 -10.30 14.25 -0.94
C LYS A 29 -11.01 12.91 -0.92
N TYR A 30 -11.61 12.58 0.22
CA TYR A 30 -12.37 11.36 0.44
C TYR A 30 -13.78 11.67 0.95
N ASP A 31 -14.71 10.76 0.67
CA ASP A 31 -16.01 10.75 1.32
C ASP A 31 -15.90 10.07 2.70
N VAL A 32 -15.90 10.88 3.76
CA VAL A 32 -15.76 10.44 5.15
C VAL A 32 -17.00 9.70 5.68
N THR A 33 -18.08 9.63 4.91
CA THR A 33 -19.28 8.85 5.28
C THR A 33 -19.16 7.37 4.91
N THR A 34 -18.13 7.00 4.14
CA THR A 34 -17.91 5.61 3.72
C THR A 34 -17.50 4.69 4.87
N GLN A 35 -17.64 3.37 4.66
CA GLN A 35 -17.32 2.36 5.67
C GLN A 35 -15.85 2.37 6.10
N PHE A 36 -14.94 2.84 5.25
CA PHE A 36 -13.52 2.98 5.60
C PHE A 36 -13.30 3.92 6.80
N PHE A 37 -14.10 4.99 6.91
CA PHE A 37 -13.99 6.00 7.95
C PHE A 37 -14.97 5.80 9.12
N THR A 38 -16.01 4.99 8.93
CA THR A 38 -17.07 4.80 9.93
C THR A 38 -17.05 3.43 10.60
N ASN A 39 -16.31 2.47 10.04
CA ASN A 39 -16.29 1.09 10.51
C ASN A 39 -14.87 0.52 10.51
N PHE A 40 -14.06 0.95 11.48
CA PHE A 40 -12.74 0.40 11.77
C PHE A 40 -12.56 0.12 13.27
N TYR A 41 -11.76 -0.88 13.57
CA TYR A 41 -11.29 -1.14 14.94
C TYR A 41 -9.92 -0.50 15.19
N THR A 42 -9.00 -0.65 14.22
CA THR A 42 -7.70 0.03 14.24
C THR A 42 -7.77 1.27 13.35
N ALA A 43 -7.42 2.44 13.89
CA ALA A 43 -7.47 3.70 13.16
C ALA A 43 -6.63 3.64 11.88
N PRO A 44 -7.19 4.03 10.71
CA PRO A 44 -6.41 4.17 9.49
C PRO A 44 -5.46 5.37 9.61
N ILE A 45 -4.32 5.27 8.96
CA ILE A 45 -3.26 6.28 8.95
C ILE A 45 -3.15 6.88 7.56
N PHE A 46 -3.26 8.20 7.45
CA PHE A 46 -3.01 8.92 6.21
C PHE A 46 -1.62 9.54 6.24
N LEU A 47 -0.79 9.21 5.26
CA LEU A 47 0.53 9.82 5.05
C LEU A 47 0.40 10.93 4.00
N VAL A 48 0.71 12.16 4.39
CA VAL A 48 0.56 13.33 3.53
C VAL A 48 1.90 14.02 3.37
N PRO A 49 2.40 14.27 2.15
CA PRO A 49 3.64 15.00 1.97
C PRO A 49 3.56 16.41 2.58
N ASP A 50 4.65 16.88 3.16
CA ASP A 50 4.79 18.13 3.91
C ASP A 50 4.22 19.35 3.17
N ILE A 51 4.55 19.49 1.89
CA ILE A 51 4.11 20.59 1.02
C ILE A 51 2.59 20.62 0.87
N HIS A 52 1.93 19.46 0.91
CA HIS A 52 0.48 19.35 0.87
C HIS A 52 -0.13 19.44 2.27
N TYR A 53 0.52 18.90 3.29
CA TYR A 53 0.04 18.89 4.66
C TYR A 53 -0.17 20.32 5.18
N PHE A 54 0.78 21.22 4.92
CA PHE A 54 0.65 22.63 5.29
C PHE A 54 -0.56 23.31 4.63
N GLN A 55 -0.76 23.06 3.33
CA GLN A 55 -1.88 23.63 2.57
C GLN A 55 -3.24 23.09 3.06
N LEU A 56 -3.32 21.78 3.29
CA LEU A 56 -4.56 21.10 3.69
C LEU A 56 -4.98 21.39 5.13
N ARG A 57 -4.03 21.72 6.02
CA ARG A 57 -4.35 22.12 7.40
C ARG A 57 -5.23 23.37 7.47
N ASN A 58 -5.08 24.28 6.52
CA ASN A 58 -5.85 25.53 6.48
C ASN A 58 -7.24 25.36 5.83
N SER A 59 -7.46 24.27 5.08
CA SER A 59 -8.74 24.02 4.40
C SER A 59 -9.77 23.28 5.24
N GLY A 60 -9.40 22.80 6.43
CA GLY A 60 -10.28 22.02 7.31
C GLY A 60 -10.37 20.52 6.95
N VAL A 61 -9.86 20.10 5.80
CA VAL A 61 -9.93 18.69 5.34
C VAL A 61 -9.18 17.75 6.29
N VAL A 62 -8.02 18.19 6.82
CA VAL A 62 -7.27 17.39 7.81
C VAL A 62 -8.11 17.15 9.07
N GLN A 63 -8.81 18.17 9.56
CA GLN A 63 -9.67 18.08 10.74
C GLN A 63 -10.89 17.20 10.48
N GLN A 64 -11.46 17.22 9.27
CA GLN A 64 -12.54 16.32 8.88
C GLN A 64 -12.10 14.85 8.94
N ILE A 65 -10.90 14.53 8.45
CA ILE A 65 -10.34 13.18 8.53
C ILE A 65 -10.10 12.78 9.99
N ILE A 66 -9.46 13.64 10.79
CA ILE A 66 -9.19 13.37 12.21
C ILE A 66 -10.48 13.18 13.01
N ALA A 67 -11.55 13.92 12.69
CA ALA A 67 -12.84 13.79 13.36
C ALA A 67 -13.49 12.40 13.18
N THR A 68 -13.07 11.61 12.19
CA THR A 68 -13.49 10.21 12.03
C THR A 68 -12.79 9.25 12.99
N GLY A 69 -11.73 9.71 13.68
CA GLY A 69 -10.82 8.90 14.48
C GLY A 69 -9.60 8.38 13.72
N ALA A 70 -9.47 8.70 12.43
CA ALA A 70 -8.28 8.42 11.64
C ALA A 70 -7.10 9.33 12.03
N GLU A 71 -5.88 8.87 11.75
CA GLU A 71 -4.66 9.65 11.94
C GLU A 71 -4.20 10.31 10.63
N VAL A 72 -3.68 11.53 10.69
CA VAL A 72 -3.04 12.20 9.55
C VAL A 72 -1.64 12.63 9.94
N ILE A 73 -0.65 12.12 9.22
CA ILE A 73 0.78 12.27 9.53
C ILE A 73 1.48 12.96 8.36
N ASP A 74 2.34 13.91 8.69
CA ASP A 74 3.28 14.50 7.75
C ASP A 74 4.35 13.47 7.35
N ALA A 75 4.48 13.25 6.05
CA ALA A 75 5.36 12.26 5.45
C ALA A 75 6.61 12.86 4.78
N GLY A 76 7.03 14.07 5.16
CA GLY A 76 8.18 14.74 4.53
C GLY A 76 7.93 14.96 3.04
N GLU A 77 8.95 14.78 2.19
CA GLU A 77 8.84 15.07 0.75
C GLU A 77 7.83 14.16 0.01
N GLY A 78 7.33 13.10 0.66
CA GLY A 78 6.33 12.21 0.08
C GLY A 78 6.90 11.17 -0.88
N THR A 79 8.19 10.88 -0.77
CA THR A 79 8.82 9.77 -1.48
C THR A 79 8.47 8.43 -0.85
N MET A 80 8.69 7.33 -1.58
CA MET A 80 8.48 5.99 -1.02
C MET A 80 9.42 5.70 0.16
N GLN A 81 10.66 6.18 0.09
CA GLN A 81 11.62 6.09 1.19
C GLN A 81 11.12 6.81 2.43
N ASP A 82 10.51 8.00 2.28
CA ASP A 82 9.94 8.74 3.41
C ASP A 82 8.76 8.00 4.03
N TYR A 83 7.84 7.47 3.23
CA TYR A 83 6.73 6.67 3.75
C TYR A 83 7.23 5.48 4.57
N LEU A 84 8.18 4.72 4.04
CA LEU A 84 8.78 3.58 4.76
C LEU A 84 9.51 4.03 6.03
N ARG A 85 10.24 5.14 5.98
CA ARG A 85 10.95 5.71 7.13
C ARG A 85 9.98 6.11 8.24
N VAL A 86 8.92 6.85 7.92
CA VAL A 86 7.90 7.27 8.89
C VAL A 86 7.24 6.06 9.55
N LEU A 87 6.89 5.04 8.78
CA LEU A 87 6.30 3.82 9.31
C LEU A 87 7.26 3.07 10.25
N ARG A 88 8.53 2.90 9.84
CA ARG A 88 9.56 2.22 10.66
C ARG A 88 9.85 2.99 11.95
N GLN A 89 9.94 4.31 11.90
CA GLN A 89 10.13 5.16 13.08
C GLN A 89 8.99 5.03 14.09
N ARG A 90 7.78 4.70 13.63
CA ARG A 90 6.61 4.41 14.47
C ARG A 90 6.50 2.95 14.90
N GLY A 91 7.53 2.13 14.62
CA GLY A 91 7.60 0.73 15.04
C GLY A 91 6.98 -0.27 14.06
N PHE A 92 6.49 0.17 12.90
CA PHE A 92 5.97 -0.75 11.88
C PHE A 92 7.12 -1.37 11.08
N GLN A 93 7.56 -2.55 11.52
CA GLN A 93 8.68 -3.29 10.90
C GLN A 93 8.24 -4.23 9.77
N ARG A 94 6.96 -4.63 9.74
CA ARG A 94 6.37 -5.48 8.70
C ARG A 94 5.31 -4.69 7.96
N ILE A 95 5.53 -4.46 6.68
CA ILE A 95 4.68 -3.61 5.83
C ILE A 95 4.19 -4.45 4.67
N LEU A 96 2.88 -4.54 4.51
CA LEU A 96 2.22 -5.12 3.34
C LEU A 96 1.78 -3.98 2.42
N CYS A 97 2.19 -4.02 1.17
CA CYS A 97 1.75 -3.06 0.15
C CYS A 97 0.94 -3.81 -0.91
N GLU A 98 -0.35 -3.51 -1.01
CA GLU A 98 -1.25 -4.13 -1.98
C GLU A 98 -1.34 -3.35 -3.30
N GLY A 99 -0.79 -2.13 -3.36
CA GLY A 99 -0.80 -1.32 -4.57
C GLY A 99 -0.87 0.17 -4.30
N GLY A 100 -1.23 0.99 -5.30
CA GLY A 100 -1.45 0.62 -6.70
C GLY A 100 -0.14 0.43 -7.49
N PRO A 101 -0.21 0.23 -8.83
CA PRO A 101 0.97 -0.03 -9.65
C PRO A 101 2.07 1.03 -9.57
N GLY A 102 1.73 2.30 -9.38
CA GLY A 102 2.70 3.36 -9.14
C GLY A 102 3.47 3.21 -7.83
N MET A 103 2.83 2.65 -6.79
CA MET A 103 3.44 2.39 -5.49
C MET A 103 4.37 1.18 -5.56
N ILE A 104 3.89 0.09 -6.17
CA ILE A 104 4.68 -1.12 -6.40
C ILE A 104 5.89 -0.78 -7.28
N GLY A 105 5.70 0.01 -8.35
CA GLY A 105 6.79 0.47 -9.21
C GLY A 105 7.85 1.30 -8.49
N GLN A 106 7.46 2.16 -7.54
CA GLN A 106 8.42 2.87 -6.70
C GLN A 106 9.18 1.91 -5.76
N LEU A 107 8.51 0.95 -5.12
CA LEU A 107 9.16 -0.06 -4.28
C LEU A 107 10.12 -0.95 -5.06
N VAL A 108 9.78 -1.30 -6.31
CA VAL A 108 10.70 -1.91 -7.26
C VAL A 108 11.85 -0.96 -7.54
N HIS A 109 11.62 0.30 -7.84
CA HIS A 109 12.72 1.22 -8.16
C HIS A 109 13.75 1.38 -7.03
N ILE A 110 13.31 1.42 -5.77
CA ILE A 110 14.17 1.74 -4.62
C ILE A 110 14.74 0.52 -3.88
N ASP A 111 14.56 -0.68 -4.44
CA ASP A 111 14.96 -1.94 -3.80
C ASP A 111 14.43 -2.19 -2.39
N ALA A 112 13.12 -2.02 -2.22
CA ALA A 112 12.44 -2.17 -0.94
C ALA A 112 11.47 -3.35 -0.85
N ILE A 113 11.43 -4.25 -1.84
CA ILE A 113 10.57 -5.44 -1.81
C ILE A 113 11.37 -6.64 -1.29
N ASP A 114 11.05 -7.08 -0.08
CA ASP A 114 11.67 -8.26 0.54
C ASP A 114 10.97 -9.55 0.11
N GLN A 115 9.65 -9.50 -0.01
CA GLN A 115 8.81 -10.62 -0.47
C GLN A 115 7.71 -10.11 -1.39
N MET A 116 7.41 -10.88 -2.44
CA MET A 116 6.29 -10.62 -3.35
C MET A 116 5.38 -11.85 -3.38
N TYR A 117 4.11 -11.63 -3.07
CA TYR A 117 3.05 -12.61 -3.23
C TYR A 117 2.32 -12.29 -4.52
N LEU A 118 2.30 -13.24 -5.46
CA LEU A 118 1.69 -13.07 -6.77
C LEU A 118 0.66 -14.16 -6.99
N THR A 119 -0.55 -13.76 -7.34
CA THR A 119 -1.61 -14.67 -7.77
C THR A 119 -1.69 -14.65 -9.29
N LEU A 120 -1.52 -15.81 -9.92
CA LEU A 120 -1.78 -16.00 -11.34
C LEU A 120 -3.17 -16.61 -11.49
N ASP A 121 -4.07 -15.79 -11.99
CA ASP A 121 -5.43 -16.17 -12.36
C ASP A 121 -5.41 -16.76 -13.79
N PRO A 122 -6.04 -17.93 -14.04
CA PRO A 122 -5.96 -18.65 -15.31
C PRO A 122 -6.84 -18.03 -16.42
N HIS A 123 -6.77 -16.72 -16.59
CA HIS A 123 -7.48 -15.96 -17.61
C HIS A 123 -6.52 -15.35 -18.64
N LEU A 124 -6.93 -15.40 -19.91
CA LEU A 124 -6.22 -14.77 -21.01
C LEU A 124 -6.94 -13.49 -21.43
N SER A 125 -6.16 -12.43 -21.58
CA SER A 125 -6.62 -11.15 -22.13
C SER A 125 -5.82 -10.83 -23.39
N THR A 126 -6.44 -10.12 -24.35
CA THR A 126 -5.78 -9.66 -25.57
C THR A 126 -4.89 -8.44 -25.35
N GLY A 127 -4.87 -7.88 -24.13
CA GLY A 127 -4.03 -6.75 -23.77
C GLY A 127 -3.84 -6.60 -22.25
N VAL A 128 -2.82 -5.83 -21.88
CA VAL A 128 -2.55 -5.44 -20.49
C VAL A 128 -3.20 -4.08 -20.25
N GLU A 129 -4.33 -4.05 -19.54
CA GLU A 129 -4.99 -2.79 -19.18
C GLU A 129 -4.11 -1.96 -18.23
N LYS A 130 -3.53 -2.61 -17.23
CA LYS A 130 -2.61 -1.98 -16.29
C LYS A 130 -1.53 -2.97 -15.82
N PRO A 131 -0.24 -2.63 -15.99
CA PRO A 131 0.84 -3.43 -15.41
C PRO A 131 0.73 -3.49 -13.88
N VAL A 132 1.22 -4.59 -13.28
CA VAL A 132 1.30 -4.73 -11.81
C VAL A 132 2.15 -3.64 -11.18
N ALA A 133 3.21 -3.21 -11.86
CA ALA A 133 4.11 -2.15 -11.43
C ALA A 133 4.34 -1.16 -12.58
N THR A 134 4.24 0.14 -12.27
CA THR A 134 4.49 1.24 -13.22
C THR A 134 5.39 2.26 -12.57
N PHE A 135 6.41 2.74 -13.26
CA PHE A 135 7.32 3.76 -12.76
C PHE A 135 7.61 4.80 -13.84
N HIS A 136 7.56 6.08 -13.47
CA HIS A 136 7.92 7.18 -14.36
C HIS A 136 9.39 7.51 -14.14
N GLY A 137 10.25 7.05 -15.04
CA GLY A 137 11.70 7.21 -14.94
C GLY A 137 12.43 6.09 -15.66
N THR A 138 13.71 5.90 -15.34
CA THR A 138 14.47 4.76 -15.88
C THR A 138 13.86 3.45 -15.41
N HIS A 139 13.56 2.57 -16.36
CA HIS A 139 13.07 1.23 -16.06
C HIS A 139 14.12 0.49 -15.22
N SER A 140 13.66 -0.05 -14.09
CA SER A 140 14.45 -0.91 -13.23
C SER A 140 13.75 -2.26 -13.13
N HIS A 141 14.54 -3.31 -13.04
CA HIS A 141 14.06 -4.66 -12.88
C HIS A 141 14.94 -5.36 -11.86
N ARG A 142 14.39 -6.40 -11.22
CA ARG A 142 15.14 -7.24 -10.30
C ARG A 142 14.74 -8.68 -10.45
N ARG A 143 15.71 -9.56 -10.24
CA ARG A 143 15.46 -10.98 -10.06
C ARG A 143 14.99 -11.24 -8.63
N MET A 144 14.06 -12.17 -8.48
CA MET A 144 13.60 -12.67 -7.19
C MET A 144 13.73 -14.20 -7.18
N GLN A 145 13.92 -14.77 -5.99
CA GLN A 145 13.97 -16.21 -5.78
C GLN A 145 12.56 -16.73 -5.55
N LEU A 146 12.16 -17.81 -6.23
CA LEU A 146 10.89 -18.48 -5.95
C LEU A 146 11.05 -19.32 -4.67
N ASP A 147 10.24 -19.00 -3.66
CA ASP A 147 10.23 -19.71 -2.37
C ASP A 147 9.13 -20.77 -2.31
N ASN A 148 7.97 -20.48 -2.90
CA ASN A 148 6.79 -21.33 -2.79
C ASN A 148 5.89 -21.19 -4.01
N VAL A 149 5.27 -22.31 -4.40
CA VAL A 149 4.19 -22.40 -5.38
C VAL A 149 3.08 -23.27 -4.80
N ALA A 150 1.85 -22.79 -4.89
CA ALA A 150 0.64 -23.55 -4.59
C ALA A 150 -0.38 -23.34 -5.71
N ALA A 151 -1.15 -24.38 -6.03
CA ALA A 151 -2.25 -24.29 -6.98
C ALA A 151 -3.55 -24.68 -6.27
N ASP A 152 -4.62 -23.96 -6.57
CA ASP A 152 -5.97 -24.32 -6.14
C ASP A 152 -6.66 -25.18 -7.20
N THR A 153 -7.79 -25.77 -6.82
CA THR A 153 -8.67 -26.61 -7.65
C THR A 153 -9.25 -25.87 -8.86
N ASP A 154 -9.33 -24.55 -8.83
CA ASP A 154 -9.75 -23.71 -9.97
C ASP A 154 -8.60 -23.33 -10.91
N SER A 155 -7.40 -23.87 -10.69
CA SER A 155 -6.16 -23.57 -11.42
C SER A 155 -5.54 -22.20 -11.14
N THR A 156 -6.02 -21.45 -10.16
CA THR A 156 -5.31 -20.28 -9.63
C THR A 156 -3.99 -20.71 -9.01
N VAL A 157 -2.90 -20.02 -9.34
CA VAL A 157 -1.57 -20.29 -8.79
C VAL A 157 -1.14 -19.16 -7.86
N PHE A 158 -0.76 -19.52 -6.64
CA PHE A 158 -0.20 -18.62 -5.64
C PHE A 158 1.31 -18.81 -5.57
N LEU A 159 2.05 -17.73 -5.78
CA LEU A 159 3.50 -17.69 -5.79
C LEU A 159 3.99 -16.81 -4.64
N ARG A 160 5.04 -17.27 -3.95
CA ARG A 160 5.83 -16.43 -3.04
C ARG A 160 7.25 -16.33 -3.56
N TYR A 161 7.70 -15.11 -3.76
CA TYR A 161 9.07 -14.79 -4.10
C TYR A 161 9.75 -14.02 -2.97
N SER A 162 11.07 -14.21 -2.79
CA SER A 162 11.90 -13.40 -1.91
C SER A 162 12.97 -12.65 -2.70
N ARG A 163 13.51 -11.59 -2.09
CA ARG A 163 14.71 -10.92 -2.58
C ARG A 163 15.86 -11.92 -2.72
N THR A 164 16.64 -11.80 -3.81
CA THR A 164 17.90 -12.55 -3.98
C THR A 164 19.00 -11.92 -3.12
N VAL A 165 19.90 -12.75 -2.57
CA VAL A 165 21.06 -12.26 -1.80
C VAL A 165 22.16 -11.73 -2.73
N GLU A 166 22.13 -12.11 -4.02
CA GLU A 166 23.11 -11.69 -5.02
C GLU A 166 22.68 -10.42 -5.75
N SER A 167 23.64 -9.50 -5.92
CA SER A 167 23.54 -8.33 -6.79
C SER A 167 23.33 -8.77 -8.23
N VAL A 168 22.28 -8.26 -8.86
CA VAL A 168 22.09 -8.39 -10.31
C VAL A 168 23.04 -7.38 -10.98
N ASP A 169 23.90 -7.87 -11.86
CA ASP A 169 24.78 -7.08 -12.73
C ASP A 169 24.03 -6.01 -13.56
#